data_AF-A0A7V4ILE1-F1
#
_entry.id   AF-A0A7V4ILE1-F1
#
_cell.length_a   1.000
_cell.length_b   1.000
_cell.length_c   1.000
_cell.angle_alpha   90.00
_cell.angle_beta   90.00
_cell.angle_gamma   90.00
#
_symmetry.space_group_name_H-M   'P 1'
#
loop_
_entity.id
_entity.type
_entity.pdbx_description
1 polymer ?
#
loop_
_entity_poly.entity_id
_entity_poly.type
_entity_poly.pdbx_seq_one_letter_code
_entity_poly.pdbx_strand_id
1 'polypeptide(L)' 'MFRDSDRACLTRKSGDGSFESGNYWSSTENSDTNARNVNFTDGSVNNNNNKTNTNYVRCVKGRSISGFSFHTS' A
#
# COMPACT_ATOMS: atom_id res chain seq x y z
N MET A 1 -9.34 -6.01 -2.70
CA MET A 1 -8.19 -6.09 -1.76
C MET A 1 -7.06 -6.81 -2.47
N PHE A 2 -5.85 -6.24 -2.50
CA PHE A 2 -4.75 -6.69 -3.36
C PHE A 2 -4.44 -8.17 -3.11
N ARG A 3 -4.87 -9.01 -4.05
CA ARG A 3 -4.44 -10.38 -4.21
C ARG A 3 -3.47 -10.34 -5.37
N ASP A 4 -2.17 -10.27 -5.11
CA ASP A 4 -1.21 -10.82 -6.07
C ASP A 4 0.19 -10.92 -5.47
N SER A 5 0.74 -12.11 -5.67
CA SER A 5 2.07 -12.56 -5.26
C SER A 5 3.12 -12.37 -6.35
N ASP A 6 2.79 -11.82 -7.51
CA ASP A 6 3.72 -11.76 -8.65
C ASP A 6 4.00 -10.32 -9.12
N ARG A 7 5.29 -10.07 -9.28
CA ARG A 7 5.96 -8.77 -9.31
C ARG A 7 5.60 -7.93 -10.55
N ALA A 8 5.08 -6.73 -10.32
CA ALA A 8 5.57 -5.51 -10.96
C ALA A 8 5.05 -4.29 -10.18
N CYS A 9 5.95 -3.56 -9.50
CA CYS A 9 5.63 -2.26 -8.93
C CYS A 9 5.48 -1.24 -10.06
N LEU A 10 4.34 -1.28 -10.75
CA LEU A 10 3.99 -0.32 -11.77
C LEU A 10 3.29 0.86 -11.11
N THR A 11 4.05 1.93 -10.87
CA THR A 11 3.50 3.23 -10.49
C THR A 11 2.61 3.73 -11.63
N ARG A 12 1.30 3.77 -11.43
CA ARG A 12 0.42 4.65 -12.22
C ARG A 12 -0.08 5.70 -11.22
N LYS A 13 0.31 6.97 -11.29
CA LYS A 13 -0.01 7.97 -12.32
C LYS A 13 1.10 9.03 -12.54
N SER A 14 2.34 8.61 -12.78
CA SER A 14 3.36 9.43 -13.46
C SER A 14 4.47 8.49 -13.98
N GLY A 15 4.81 8.62 -15.25
CA GLY A 15 5.70 7.70 -15.98
C GLY A 15 7.19 7.95 -15.77
N ASP A 16 7.59 8.58 -14.68
CA ASP A 16 8.96 9.03 -14.39
C ASP A 16 9.62 8.28 -13.23
N GLY A 17 8.91 7.32 -12.59
CA GLY A 17 9.44 6.57 -11.45
C GLY A 17 9.52 7.38 -10.16
N SER A 18 9.05 8.63 -10.14
CA SER A 18 8.88 9.41 -8.93
C SER A 18 7.57 9.03 -8.23
N PHE A 19 7.49 9.28 -6.93
CA PHE A 19 6.27 9.01 -6.16
C PHE A 19 5.56 10.33 -5.88
N GLU A 20 4.32 10.43 -6.36
CA GLU A 20 3.46 11.58 -6.09
C GLU A 20 3.12 11.68 -4.61
N SER A 21 3.00 12.91 -4.11
CA SER A 21 2.42 13.16 -2.79
C SER A 21 0.91 13.12 -2.90
N GLY A 22 0.26 12.21 -2.16
CA GLY A 22 -1.19 12.05 -2.22
C GLY A 22 -1.67 10.80 -1.48
N ASN A 23 -2.92 10.40 -1.74
CA ASN A 23 -3.53 9.25 -1.09
C ASN A 23 -3.09 7.94 -1.74
N TYR A 24 -2.56 7.01 -0.94
CA TYR A 24 -2.20 5.68 -1.37
C TYR A 24 -3.07 4.65 -0.67
N TRP A 25 -3.57 3.69 -1.44
CA TRP A 25 -4.29 2.56 -0.89
C TRP A 25 -3.39 1.71 0.01
N SER A 26 -3.95 1.28 1.15
CA SER A 26 -3.38 0.20 1.95
C SER A 26 -4.13 -1.11 1.66
N SER A 27 -3.55 -2.24 2.08
CA SER A 27 -4.22 -3.55 2.05
C SER A 27 -5.28 -3.71 3.15
N THR A 28 -5.45 -2.73 4.03
CA THR A 28 -6.41 -2.83 5.14
C THR A 28 -7.82 -2.46 4.69
N GLU A 29 -8.71 -3.43 4.79
CA GLU A 29 -10.15 -3.24 4.60
C GLU A 29 -10.79 -2.62 5.85
N ASN A 30 -11.82 -1.78 5.65
CA ASN A 30 -12.61 -1.21 6.73
C ASN A 30 -14.06 -1.73 6.74
N SER A 31 -14.65 -1.92 5.56
CA SER A 31 -15.97 -2.54 5.38
C SER A 31 -16.13 -3.05 3.94
N ASP A 32 -17.27 -3.67 3.63
CA ASP A 32 -17.59 -4.14 2.28
C ASP A 32 -17.42 -3.07 1.21
N THR A 33 -17.72 -1.80 1.54
CA THR A 33 -17.65 -0.66 0.62
C THR A 33 -16.46 0.27 0.85
N ASN A 34 -15.76 0.18 1.99
CA ASN A 34 -14.69 1.11 2.36
C ASN A 34 -13.35 0.43 2.66
N ALA A 35 -12.25 1.11 2.34
CA ALA A 35 -10.89 0.68 2.64
C ALA A 35 -10.05 1.84 3.19
N ARG A 36 -8.90 1.50 3.78
CA ARG A 36 -7.99 2.50 4.35
C ARG A 36 -7.00 3.05 3.31
N ASN A 37 -6.77 4.36 3.33
CA ASN A 37 -5.68 5.01 2.60
C ASN A 37 -4.79 5.85 3.53
N VAL A 38 -3.57 6.12 3.08
CA VAL A 38 -2.59 6.98 3.75
C VAL A 38 -2.23 8.13 2.83
N ASN A 39 -2.29 9.36 3.32
CA ASN A 39 -1.87 10.55 2.60
C ASN A 39 -0.38 10.79 2.81
N PHE A 40 0.42 10.73 1.75
CA PHE A 40 1.86 10.97 1.82
C PHE A 40 2.24 12.47 1.84
N THR A 41 1.25 13.36 1.78
CA THR A 41 1.45 14.82 1.96
C THR A 41 1.65 15.20 3.42
N ASP A 42 0.89 14.58 4.32
CA ASP A 42 0.85 14.93 5.75
C ASP A 42 0.88 13.72 6.70
N GLY A 43 0.90 12.50 6.16
CA GLY A 43 0.90 11.26 6.93
C GLY A 43 -0.47 10.86 7.50
N SER A 44 -1.55 11.59 7.18
CA SER A 44 -2.89 11.28 7.68
C SER A 44 -3.41 9.93 7.15
N VAL A 45 -4.21 9.25 7.98
CA VAL A 45 -4.83 7.96 7.63
C VAL A 45 -6.34 8.12 7.58
N ASN A 46 -6.94 7.79 6.43
CA ASN A 46 -8.39 7.78 6.27
C ASN A 46 -8.91 6.34 6.28
N ASN A 47 -9.80 6.04 7.23
CA ASN A 47 -10.36 4.71 7.41
C ASN A 47 -11.68 4.48 6.64
N ASN A 48 -12.32 5.53 6.13
CA ASN A 48 -13.66 5.45 5.55
C ASN A 48 -13.67 5.95 4.10
N ASN A 49 -12.77 5.42 3.27
CA ASN A 49 -12.70 5.80 1.87
C ASN A 49 -13.33 4.74 0.96
N ASN A 50 -14.22 5.16 0.07
CA ASN A 50 -14.93 4.26 -0.83
C ASN A 50 -13.96 3.52 -1.75
N LYS A 51 -14.09 2.19 -1.84
CA LYS A 51 -13.24 1.31 -2.67
C LYS A 51 -13.30 1.66 -4.16
N THR A 52 -14.31 2.38 -4.63
CA THR A 52 -14.41 2.86 -6.02
C THR A 52 -13.59 4.12 -6.30
N ASN A 53 -13.06 4.79 -5.27
CA ASN A 53 -12.24 5.99 -5.44
C ASN A 53 -10.88 5.64 -6.07
N THR A 54 -10.35 6.57 -6.87
CA THR A 54 -9.02 6.42 -7.48
C THR A 54 -7.96 6.97 -6.53
N ASN A 55 -7.13 6.08 -5.95
CA ASN A 55 -5.94 6.44 -5.19
C ASN A 55 -4.71 5.72 -5.76
N TYR A 56 -3.53 6.21 -5.41
CA TYR A 56 -2.26 5.62 -5.83
C TYR A 56 -2.03 4.26 -5.15
N VAL A 57 -1.16 3.45 -5.75
CA VAL A 57 -0.68 2.19 -5.18
C VAL A 57 0.84 2.20 -5.14
N ARG A 58 1.43 1.57 -4.12
CA ARG A 58 2.88 1.42 -3.98
C ARG A 58 3.17 0.01 -3.47
N CYS A 59 4.12 -0.68 -4.10
CA CYS A 59 4.58 -1.96 -3.59
C CYS A 59 5.51 -1.77 -2.39
N VAL A 60 5.36 -2.63 -1.39
CA VAL A 60 6.28 -2.73 -0.27
C VAL A 60 7.17 -3.94 -0.49
N LYS A 61 8.49 -3.75 -0.45
CA LYS A 61 9.45 -4.86 -0.44
C LYS A 61 9.79 -5.18 1.00
N GLY A 62 9.47 -6.40 1.43
CA GLY A 62 9.92 -6.91 2.72
C GLY A 62 11.44 -6.97 2.77
N ARG A 63 12.03 -6.55 3.90
CA ARG A 63 13.47 -6.71 4.13
C ARG A 63 13.73 -8.18 4.52
N SER A 64 14.28 -8.95 3.60
CA SER A 64 14.86 -10.26 3.94
C SER A 64 16.17 -10.03 4.71
N ILE A 65 16.14 -10.20 6.03
CA ILE A 65 17.37 -10.26 6.84
C ILE A 65 17.79 -11.73 6.86
N SER A 66 18.84 -12.08 6.10
CA SER A 66 19.39 -13.43 6.13
C SER A 66 20.12 -13.63 7.47
N GLY A 67 19.55 -14.43 8.39
CA GLY A 67 20.25 -14.85 9.60
C GLY A 67 19.43 -15.02 10.88
N PHE A 68 18.15 -14.68 10.92
CA PHE A 68 17.34 -14.90 12.13
C PHE A 68 16.63 -16.27 12.08
N SER A 69 17.16 -17.24 12.81
CA SER A 69 16.43 -18.44 13.21
C SER A 69 15.62 -18.10 14.46
N PHE A 70 14.30 -18.30 14.42
CA PHE A 70 13.47 -18.21 15.62
C PHE A 70 13.72 -19.47 16.46
N HIS A 71 14.45 -19.34 17.55
CA HIS A 71 14.42 -20.34 18.62
C HIS A 71 13.19 -20.06 19.47
N THR A 72 12.14 -20.86 19.30
CA THR A 72 11.02 -20.86 20.24
C THR A 72 11.45 -21.67 21.46
N SER A 73 11.52 -21.03 22.63
CA SER A 73 11.51 -21.75 23.91
C SER A 73 10.08 -22.16 24.27
#